data_AF-A0A1V9FZJ3-F1
#
_entry.id   AF-A0A1V9FZJ3-F1
#
_cell.length_a   1.000
_cell.length_b   1.000
_cell.length_c   1.000
_cell.angle_alpha   90.00
_cell.angle_beta   90.00
_cell.angle_gamma   90.00
#
_symmetry.space_group_name_H-M   'P 1'
#
loop_
_entity.id
_entity.type
_entity.pdbx_description
1 polymer ?
#
loop_
_entity_poly.entity_id
_entity_poly.type
_entity_poly.pdbx_seq_one_letter_code
_entity_poly.pdbx_strand_id
1 'polypeptide(L)'
;MENDYENELFKEMADYVKDRAGTSAPSEETLVLQSLHFIHFMGQTRSGIFNKKEISALKSSIHPLSYDLMTFKGACTSYAFILSRLLNELHITTRIAQMRVNGLYGGHILVEAKMAKGWAVLDGNYDLCFRKRDGGLASFADVQGHWNSYHNQVPANYNEAYRYEGVRYTNWNKIPIVMPLLKDVFYLFLGHNRTESLSLRTMLLNKYRILFRIIIGLFLFEALAAIYIYWRKYGKPVTANSHGSFQIKNAPINGFKSKIDQA
;
A
#
# COMPACT_ATOMS: atom_id res chain seq x y z
N MET A 1 -16.34 -4.14 -7.72
CA MET A 1 -16.12 -3.97 -9.17
C MET A 1 -14.67 -3.61 -9.50
N GLU A 2 -14.19 -2.35 -9.34
CA GLU A 2 -12.78 -2.00 -9.68
C GLU A 2 -11.74 -2.83 -8.90
N ASN A 3 -11.95 -3.03 -7.60
CA ASN A 3 -11.06 -3.86 -6.77
C ASN A 3 -11.01 -5.32 -7.24
N ASP A 4 -12.15 -5.87 -7.69
CA ASP A 4 -12.24 -7.28 -8.07
C ASP A 4 -11.55 -7.47 -9.43
N TYR A 5 -11.79 -6.53 -10.35
CA TYR A 5 -11.07 -6.41 -11.61
C TYR A 5 -9.55 -6.31 -11.41
N GLU A 6 -9.07 -5.45 -10.51
CA GLU A 6 -7.63 -5.36 -10.21
C GLU A 6 -7.07 -6.65 -9.64
N ASN A 7 -7.80 -7.34 -8.76
CA ASN A 7 -7.31 -8.61 -8.20
C ASN A 7 -7.24 -9.70 -9.27
N GLU A 8 -8.25 -9.82 -10.12
CA GLU A 8 -8.23 -10.74 -11.26
C GLU A 8 -7.09 -10.42 -12.21
N LEU A 9 -6.89 -9.14 -12.55
CA LEU A 9 -5.79 -8.70 -13.41
C LEU A 9 -4.41 -9.10 -12.86
N PHE A 10 -4.16 -8.87 -11.57
CA PHE A 10 -2.87 -9.26 -10.96
C PHE A 10 -2.73 -10.78 -10.82
N LYS A 11 -3.83 -11.50 -10.63
CA LYS A 11 -3.84 -12.96 -10.64
C LYS A 11 -3.45 -13.52 -12.01
N GLU A 12 -4.05 -13.02 -13.09
CA GLU A 12 -3.71 -13.39 -14.47
C GLU A 12 -2.25 -13.06 -14.79
N MET A 13 -1.74 -11.91 -14.32
CA MET A 13 -0.32 -11.56 -14.45
C MET A 13 0.59 -12.53 -13.69
N ALA A 14 0.21 -12.94 -12.47
CA ALA A 14 0.96 -13.90 -11.68
C ALA A 14 0.99 -15.28 -12.35
N ASP A 15 -0.14 -15.72 -12.91
CA ASP A 15 -0.23 -17.00 -13.61
C ASP A 15 0.59 -16.98 -14.91
N TYR A 16 0.54 -15.88 -15.68
CA TYR A 16 1.44 -15.68 -16.83
C TYR A 16 2.93 -15.81 -16.47
N VAL A 17 3.34 -15.21 -15.34
CA VAL A 17 4.74 -15.30 -14.86
C VAL A 17 5.10 -16.73 -14.45
N LYS A 18 4.20 -17.46 -13.77
CA LYS A 18 4.43 -18.86 -13.39
C LYS A 18 4.56 -19.76 -14.62
N ASP A 19 3.68 -19.60 -15.61
CA ASP A 19 3.70 -20.38 -16.84
C ASP A 19 5.00 -20.17 -17.61
N ARG A 20 5.46 -18.93 -17.70
CA ARG A 20 6.71 -18.58 -18.37
C ARG A 20 7.97 -19.02 -17.61
N ALA A 21 7.87 -19.28 -16.31
CA ALA A 21 8.95 -19.87 -15.54
C ALA A 21 9.23 -21.33 -15.94
N GLY A 22 8.29 -21.99 -16.65
CA GLY A 22 8.52 -23.26 -17.37
C GLY A 22 8.70 -24.49 -16.48
N THR A 23 8.50 -24.37 -15.17
CA THR A 23 8.62 -25.46 -14.20
C THR A 23 7.38 -25.52 -13.33
N SER A 24 6.98 -26.71 -12.87
CA SER A 24 5.82 -26.91 -11.99
C SER A 24 5.98 -26.25 -10.60
N ALA A 25 7.21 -26.00 -10.15
CA ALA A 25 7.53 -25.33 -8.90
C ALA A 25 8.73 -24.37 -9.10
N PRO A 26 8.50 -23.20 -9.72
CA PRO A 26 9.58 -22.26 -10.00
C PRO A 26 10.16 -21.69 -8.71
N SER A 27 11.47 -21.43 -8.71
CA SER A 27 12.15 -20.83 -7.57
C SER A 27 11.67 -19.39 -7.34
N GLU A 28 11.74 -18.90 -6.11
CA GLU A 28 11.43 -17.49 -5.78
C GLU A 28 12.25 -16.53 -6.65
N GLU A 29 13.53 -16.84 -6.87
CA GLU A 29 14.42 -16.03 -7.70
C GLU A 29 13.94 -15.98 -9.15
N THR A 30 13.55 -17.13 -9.72
CA THR A 30 12.99 -17.20 -11.08
C THR A 30 11.73 -16.33 -11.19
N LEU A 31 10.82 -16.44 -10.22
CA LEU A 31 9.59 -15.65 -10.17
C LEU A 31 9.87 -14.14 -10.04
N VAL A 32 10.84 -13.77 -9.20
CA VAL A 32 11.29 -12.38 -9.02
C VAL A 32 11.81 -11.79 -10.33
N LEU A 33 12.72 -12.50 -11.00
CA LEU A 33 13.35 -12.03 -12.24
C LEU A 33 12.36 -11.97 -13.39
N GLN A 34 11.54 -13.01 -13.56
CA GLN A 34 10.47 -13.01 -14.56
C GLN A 34 9.48 -11.86 -14.33
N SER A 35 9.11 -11.59 -13.08
CA SER A 35 8.26 -10.45 -12.73
C SER A 35 8.93 -9.12 -13.07
N LEU A 36 10.21 -8.96 -12.73
CA LEU A 36 10.99 -7.75 -13.05
C LEU A 36 10.98 -7.47 -14.56
N HIS A 37 11.41 -8.45 -15.36
CA HIS A 37 11.46 -8.36 -16.82
C HIS A 37 10.07 -8.11 -17.43
N PHE A 38 9.05 -8.80 -16.91
CA PHE A 38 7.68 -8.65 -17.39
C PHE A 38 7.13 -7.25 -17.14
N ILE A 39 7.30 -6.70 -15.93
CA ILE A 39 6.84 -5.34 -15.61
C ILE A 39 7.63 -4.32 -16.43
N HIS A 40 8.95 -4.50 -16.59
CA HIS A 40 9.77 -3.62 -17.42
C HIS A 40 9.25 -3.59 -18.86
N PHE A 41 9.11 -4.76 -19.47
CA PHE A 41 8.63 -4.94 -20.84
C PHE A 41 7.24 -4.31 -21.06
N MET A 42 6.29 -4.56 -20.15
CA MET A 42 4.96 -3.97 -20.22
C MET A 42 5.01 -2.44 -20.15
N GLY A 43 5.84 -1.89 -19.26
CA GLY A 43 5.99 -0.46 -19.11
C GLY A 43 6.57 0.21 -20.36
N GLN A 44 7.63 -0.36 -20.94
CA GLN A 44 8.20 0.15 -22.20
C GLN A 44 7.18 0.09 -23.35
N THR A 45 6.46 -1.02 -23.48
CA THR A 45 5.49 -1.21 -24.57
C THR A 45 4.27 -0.29 -24.43
N ARG A 46 3.70 -0.17 -23.23
CA ARG A 46 2.48 0.61 -23.00
C ARG A 46 2.72 2.11 -22.89
N SER A 47 3.84 2.53 -22.31
CA SER A 47 4.17 3.96 -22.23
C SER A 47 4.29 4.60 -23.62
N GLY A 48 4.83 3.89 -24.61
CA GLY A 48 4.86 4.36 -26.01
C GLY A 48 3.49 4.68 -26.60
N ILE A 49 2.43 4.03 -26.10
CA ILE A 49 1.05 4.16 -26.59
C ILE A 49 0.25 5.20 -25.79
N PHE A 50 0.34 5.15 -24.45
CA PHE A 50 -0.56 5.88 -23.56
C PHE A 50 0.07 7.13 -22.93
N ASN A 51 1.40 7.27 -22.90
CA ASN A 51 2.07 8.38 -22.20
C ASN A 51 1.83 9.76 -22.89
N LYS A 52 1.55 9.76 -24.20
CA LYS A 52 1.31 11.00 -24.97
C LYS A 52 -0.11 11.55 -24.89
N LYS A 53 -1.07 10.78 -24.35
CA LYS A 53 -2.46 11.22 -24.20
C LYS A 53 -2.69 11.53 -22.74
N GLU A 54 -3.06 12.77 -22.43
CA GLU A 54 -3.64 13.07 -21.13
C GLU A 54 -4.98 12.36 -21.04
N ILE A 55 -4.96 11.10 -20.56
CA ILE A 55 -6.17 10.46 -20.07
C ILE A 55 -6.55 11.30 -18.85
N SER A 56 -7.51 12.21 -19.03
CA SER A 56 -7.97 13.15 -18.03
C SER A 56 -8.74 12.41 -16.93
N ALA A 57 -8.05 11.55 -16.19
CA ALA A 57 -8.49 11.16 -14.87
C ALA A 57 -8.35 12.41 -14.02
N LEU A 58 -9.49 13.11 -13.88
CA LEU A 58 -9.76 14.19 -12.94
C LEU A 58 -8.71 14.27 -11.84
N LYS A 59 -7.87 15.33 -11.85
CA LYS A 59 -6.81 15.69 -10.85
C LYS A 59 -6.85 14.91 -9.52
N SER A 60 -6.50 13.63 -9.52
CA SER A 60 -6.68 12.76 -8.37
C SER A 60 -5.35 12.15 -8.02
N SER A 61 -4.84 12.51 -6.84
CA SER A 61 -3.66 11.88 -6.22
C SER A 61 -3.90 10.39 -5.86
N ILE A 62 -5.08 9.85 -6.18
CA ILE A 62 -5.53 8.49 -5.85
C ILE A 62 -6.17 7.89 -7.11
N HIS A 63 -5.34 7.28 -7.96
CA HIS A 63 -5.79 6.41 -9.05
C HIS A 63 -5.55 4.94 -8.70
N PRO A 64 -6.29 4.02 -9.36
CA PRO A 64 -6.04 2.58 -9.28
C PRO A 64 -4.66 2.21 -9.84
N LEU A 65 -4.17 1.03 -9.46
CA LEU A 65 -2.98 0.42 -10.05
C LEU A 65 -3.22 -0.02 -11.49
N SER A 66 -4.48 -0.29 -11.89
CA SER A 66 -4.84 -0.50 -13.31
C SER A 66 -4.45 0.70 -14.18
N TYR A 67 -4.61 1.92 -13.67
CA TYR A 67 -4.16 3.15 -14.34
C TYR A 67 -2.63 3.25 -14.42
N ASP A 68 -1.92 2.90 -13.34
CA ASP A 68 -0.45 2.82 -13.33
C ASP A 68 0.05 1.81 -14.38
N LEU A 69 -0.59 0.64 -14.43
CA LEU A 69 -0.25 -0.43 -15.37
C LEU A 69 -0.54 -0.06 -16.83
N MET A 70 -1.57 0.75 -17.07
CA MET A 70 -1.89 1.21 -18.41
C MET A 70 -0.92 2.29 -18.87
N THR A 71 -0.63 3.28 -18.02
CA THR A 71 0.05 4.50 -18.46
C THR A 71 1.54 4.50 -18.16
N PHE A 72 1.96 3.85 -17.07
CA PHE A 72 3.27 4.01 -16.43
C PHE A 72 3.66 5.50 -16.26
N LYS A 73 2.66 6.38 -16.18
CA LYS A 73 2.82 7.83 -16.11
C LYS A 73 3.11 8.21 -14.67
N GLY A 74 4.39 8.41 -14.37
CA GLY A 74 4.88 8.54 -12.98
C GLY A 74 6.26 7.93 -12.73
N ALA A 75 6.98 7.58 -13.81
CA ALA A 75 8.32 6.99 -13.79
C ALA A 75 8.42 5.80 -12.80
N CYS A 76 9.48 5.74 -12.02
CA CYS A 76 9.84 4.64 -11.13
C CYS A 76 8.77 4.25 -10.09
N THR A 77 7.85 5.16 -9.71
CA THR A 77 6.80 4.83 -8.74
C THR A 77 5.81 3.81 -9.28
N SER A 78 5.33 3.97 -10.52
CA SER A 78 4.38 3.03 -11.13
C SER A 78 5.00 1.65 -11.29
N TYR A 79 6.25 1.59 -11.80
CA TYR A 79 7.02 0.33 -11.87
C TYR A 79 7.12 -0.35 -10.51
N ALA A 80 7.51 0.38 -9.46
CA ALA A 80 7.67 -0.19 -8.14
C ALA A 80 6.35 -0.68 -7.53
N PHE A 81 5.25 0.06 -7.73
CA PHE A 81 3.94 -0.32 -7.19
C PHE A 81 3.37 -1.56 -7.87
N ILE A 82 3.43 -1.61 -9.21
CA ILE A 82 2.94 -2.75 -9.99
C ILE A 82 3.80 -3.99 -9.67
N LEU A 83 5.14 -3.86 -9.69
CA LEU A 83 6.04 -4.95 -9.35
C LEU A 83 5.79 -5.46 -7.93
N SER A 84 5.64 -4.56 -6.95
CA SER A 84 5.34 -4.94 -5.57
C SER A 84 3.98 -5.64 -5.44
N ARG A 85 2.94 -5.19 -6.16
CA ARG A 85 1.61 -5.84 -6.14
C ARG A 85 1.63 -7.22 -6.79
N LEU A 86 2.36 -7.39 -7.90
CA LEU A 86 2.55 -8.67 -8.58
C LEU A 86 3.30 -9.66 -7.69
N LEU A 87 4.42 -9.24 -7.11
CA LEU A 87 5.20 -10.10 -6.21
C LEU A 87 4.39 -10.51 -4.97
N ASN A 88 3.56 -9.61 -4.42
CA ASN A 88 2.65 -9.96 -3.32
C ASN A 88 1.59 -10.99 -3.75
N GLU A 89 1.11 -10.95 -5.00
CA GLU A 89 0.20 -11.97 -5.56
C GLU A 89 0.90 -13.34 -5.69
N LEU A 90 2.21 -13.32 -5.95
CA LEU A 90 3.09 -14.49 -5.92
C LEU A 90 3.52 -14.90 -4.50
N HIS A 91 2.92 -14.32 -3.45
CA HIS A 91 3.25 -14.55 -2.04
C HIS A 91 4.69 -14.17 -1.64
N ILE A 92 5.36 -13.33 -2.43
CA ILE A 92 6.69 -12.81 -2.14
C ILE A 92 6.53 -11.48 -1.41
N THR A 93 7.03 -11.43 -0.17
CA THR A 93 6.95 -10.20 0.63
C THR A 93 7.81 -9.11 0.03
N THR A 94 7.27 -7.91 -0.09
CA THR A 94 7.99 -6.76 -0.66
C THR A 94 8.02 -5.55 0.27
N ARG A 95 8.98 -4.65 0.03
CA ARG A 95 9.00 -3.29 0.59
C ARG A 95 9.39 -2.30 -0.50
N ILE A 96 8.77 -1.12 -0.48
CA ILE A 96 9.04 -0.06 -1.46
C ILE A 96 10.17 0.81 -0.89
N ALA A 97 11.32 0.75 -1.54
CA ALA A 97 12.51 1.49 -1.18
C ALA A 97 12.46 2.89 -1.81
N GLN A 98 12.45 3.93 -0.97
CA GLN A 98 12.59 5.31 -1.40
C GLN A 98 14.04 5.72 -1.30
N MET A 99 14.73 5.73 -2.44
CA MET A 99 16.15 6.02 -2.51
C MET A 99 16.40 7.51 -2.30
N ARG A 100 17.52 7.82 -1.65
CA ARG A 100 18.06 9.17 -1.49
C ARG A 100 18.81 9.55 -2.77
N VAL A 101 18.44 10.69 -3.35
CA VAL A 101 19.06 11.27 -4.55
C VAL A 101 19.30 12.73 -4.26
N ASN A 102 20.54 13.22 -4.45
CA ASN A 102 20.91 14.61 -4.21
C ASN A 102 20.47 15.12 -2.81
N GLY A 103 20.65 14.29 -1.80
CA GLY A 103 20.28 14.61 -0.41
C GLY A 103 18.80 14.41 -0.06
N LEU A 104 17.90 14.22 -1.02
CA LEU A 104 16.45 14.08 -0.81
C LEU A 104 15.96 12.64 -0.98
N TYR A 105 15.10 12.17 -0.08
CA TYR A 105 14.50 10.84 -0.17
C TYR A 105 13.29 10.79 -1.10
N GLY A 106 13.23 9.73 -1.91
CA GLY A 106 12.18 9.51 -2.89
C GLY A 106 12.49 10.09 -4.27
N GLY A 107 13.75 10.42 -4.55
CA GLY A 107 14.18 10.80 -5.89
C GLY A 107 14.19 9.64 -6.88
N HIS A 108 14.28 8.40 -6.38
CA HIS A 108 13.99 7.17 -7.13
C HIS A 108 13.26 6.17 -6.22
N ILE A 109 12.39 5.36 -6.80
CA ILE A 109 11.57 4.40 -6.08
C ILE A 109 11.85 3.00 -6.63
N LEU A 110 12.20 2.09 -5.73
CA LEU A 110 12.61 0.72 -6.02
C LEU A 110 11.75 -0.26 -5.22
N VAL A 111 11.89 -1.55 -5.52
CA VAL A 111 11.30 -2.63 -4.72
C VAL A 111 12.43 -3.45 -4.12
N GLU A 112 12.29 -3.84 -2.86
CA GLU A 112 13.02 -4.99 -2.34
C GLU A 112 12.07 -6.15 -2.11
N ALA A 113 12.43 -7.31 -2.66
CA ALA A 113 11.72 -8.57 -2.48
C ALA A 113 12.44 -9.43 -1.44
N LYS A 114 11.69 -9.97 -0.48
CA LYS A 114 12.22 -10.88 0.53
C LYS A 114 12.20 -12.30 -0.03
N MET A 115 13.39 -12.88 -0.18
CA MET A 115 13.60 -14.26 -0.57
C MET A 115 14.19 -15.05 0.60
N ALA A 116 14.32 -16.37 0.45
CA ALA A 116 14.93 -17.24 1.46
C ALA A 116 16.33 -16.78 1.91
N LYS A 117 17.16 -16.27 0.99
CA LYS A 117 18.53 -15.80 1.26
C LYS A 117 18.63 -14.32 1.70
N GLY A 118 17.49 -13.65 1.89
CA GLY A 118 17.44 -12.24 2.29
C GLY A 118 16.72 -11.35 1.28
N TRP A 119 16.96 -10.05 1.38
CA TRP A 119 16.35 -9.07 0.49
C TRP A 119 17.10 -8.96 -0.83
N ALA A 120 16.36 -8.78 -1.93
CA ALA A 120 16.89 -8.47 -3.25
C ALA A 120 16.31 -7.14 -3.73
N VAL A 121 17.17 -6.21 -4.15
CA VAL A 121 16.74 -4.92 -4.71
C VAL A 121 16.49 -5.04 -6.20
N LEU A 122 15.36 -4.48 -6.62
CA LEU A 122 14.80 -4.57 -7.95
C LEU A 122 14.41 -3.17 -8.44
N ASP A 123 14.87 -2.84 -9.64
CA ASP A 123 14.55 -1.61 -10.35
C ASP A 123 13.77 -1.93 -11.62
N GLY A 124 12.44 -1.92 -11.52
CA GLY A 124 11.57 -2.18 -12.67
C GLY A 124 11.70 -1.15 -13.78
N ASN A 125 12.15 0.07 -13.47
CA ASN A 125 12.31 1.11 -14.48
C ASN A 125 13.51 0.83 -15.40
N TYR A 126 14.59 0.25 -14.87
CA TYR A 126 15.82 -0.08 -15.60
C TYR A 126 15.99 -1.57 -15.92
N ASP A 127 15.01 -2.40 -15.59
CA ASP A 127 15.12 -3.87 -15.67
C ASP A 127 16.33 -4.43 -14.90
N LEU A 128 16.62 -3.83 -13.75
CA LEU A 128 17.90 -4.01 -13.07
C LEU A 128 17.72 -4.72 -11.74
N CYS A 129 18.54 -5.73 -11.54
CA CYS A 129 18.84 -6.35 -10.25
C CYS A 129 20.35 -6.58 -10.18
N PHE A 130 20.89 -6.68 -8.98
CA PHE A 130 22.33 -6.84 -8.78
C PHE A 130 22.66 -8.26 -8.34
N ARG A 131 23.73 -8.81 -8.91
CA ARG A 131 24.28 -10.12 -8.57
C ARG A 131 25.51 -9.98 -7.68
N LYS A 132 25.46 -10.62 -6.52
CA LYS A 132 26.60 -10.83 -5.63
C LYS A 132 27.60 -11.79 -6.29
N ARG A 133 28.82 -11.84 -5.76
CA ARG A 133 29.87 -12.77 -6.23
C ARG A 133 29.50 -14.24 -6.09
N ASP A 134 28.65 -14.58 -5.11
CA ASP A 134 28.16 -15.95 -4.88
C ASP A 134 26.99 -16.33 -5.82
N GLY A 135 26.62 -15.44 -6.75
CA GLY A 135 25.51 -15.60 -7.68
C GLY A 135 24.15 -15.20 -7.10
N GLY A 136 24.01 -14.92 -5.81
CA GLY A 136 22.75 -14.46 -5.21
C GLY A 136 22.37 -13.03 -5.62
N LEU A 137 21.10 -12.66 -5.45
CA LEU A 137 20.67 -11.28 -5.65
C LEU A 137 21.06 -10.40 -4.46
N ALA A 138 21.53 -9.19 -4.74
CA ALA A 138 21.97 -8.23 -3.74
C ALA A 138 20.81 -7.41 -3.16
N SER A 139 20.88 -7.13 -1.85
CA SER A 139 19.96 -6.20 -1.18
C SER A 139 20.34 -4.76 -1.45
N PHE A 140 19.48 -3.80 -1.12
CA PHE A 140 19.84 -2.38 -1.18
C PHE A 140 21.09 -2.08 -0.34
N ALA A 141 21.17 -2.67 0.85
CA ALA A 141 22.31 -2.49 1.77
C ALA A 141 23.61 -3.04 1.18
N ASP A 142 23.56 -4.19 0.50
CA ASP A 142 24.72 -4.76 -0.19
C ASP A 142 25.25 -3.81 -1.28
N VAL A 143 24.34 -3.26 -2.09
CA VAL A 143 24.66 -2.34 -3.19
C VAL A 143 25.19 -1.01 -2.64
N GLN A 144 24.55 -0.46 -1.61
CA GLN A 144 25.00 0.77 -0.93
C GLN A 144 26.41 0.62 -0.37
N GLY A 145 26.72 -0.50 0.29
CA GLY A 145 28.04 -0.74 0.88
C GLY A 145 29.16 -0.94 -0.15
N HIS A 146 28.82 -1.29 -1.40
CA HIS A 146 29.79 -1.68 -2.42
C HIS A 146 29.47 -1.11 -3.80
N TRP A 147 28.96 0.12 -3.87
CA TRP A 147 28.46 0.73 -5.11
C TRP A 147 29.45 0.62 -6.27
N ASN A 148 30.73 0.93 -6.04
CA ASN A 148 31.77 0.86 -7.08
C ASN A 148 31.92 -0.53 -7.70
N SER A 149 31.64 -1.61 -6.95
CA SER A 149 31.67 -2.98 -7.49
C SER A 149 30.42 -3.31 -8.31
N TYR A 150 29.27 -2.81 -7.88
CA TYR A 150 27.98 -3.08 -8.52
C TYR A 150 27.68 -2.15 -9.69
N HIS A 151 28.30 -0.97 -9.74
CA HIS A 151 28.10 0.04 -10.79
C HIS A 151 28.31 -0.53 -12.19
N ASN A 152 29.26 -1.46 -12.38
CA ASN A 152 29.49 -2.12 -13.67
C ASN A 152 28.31 -2.99 -14.16
N GLN A 153 27.31 -3.26 -13.32
CA GLN A 153 26.11 -4.03 -13.69
C GLN A 153 24.95 -3.14 -14.16
N VAL A 154 25.06 -1.81 -14.05
CA VAL A 154 23.99 -0.90 -14.48
C VAL A 154 23.96 -0.76 -16.01
N PRO A 155 22.77 -0.51 -16.61
CA PRO A 155 22.68 -0.30 -18.06
C PRO A 155 23.32 1.04 -18.48
N ALA A 156 23.70 1.16 -19.75
CA ALA A 156 24.38 2.35 -20.27
C ALA A 156 23.59 3.66 -20.14
N ASN A 157 22.26 3.60 -20.06
CA ASN A 157 21.37 4.74 -19.87
C ASN A 157 21.00 4.99 -18.40
N TYR A 158 21.69 4.36 -17.45
CA TYR A 158 21.42 4.51 -16.03
C TYR A 158 21.66 5.95 -15.57
N ASN A 159 20.76 6.49 -14.75
CA ASN A 159 20.95 7.81 -14.19
C ASN A 159 22.00 7.74 -13.08
N GLU A 160 23.14 8.37 -13.30
CA GLU A 160 24.27 8.40 -12.37
C GLU A 160 23.92 8.99 -10.99
N ALA A 161 22.85 9.78 -10.86
CA ALA A 161 22.38 10.24 -9.55
C ALA A 161 21.83 9.09 -8.69
N TYR A 162 21.57 7.91 -9.26
CA TYR A 162 20.97 6.75 -8.60
C TYR A 162 22.00 5.81 -7.97
N ARG A 163 22.89 6.35 -7.15
CA ARG A 163 24.09 5.69 -6.62
C ARG A 163 23.90 5.06 -5.22
N TYR A 164 22.67 4.68 -4.88
CA TYR A 164 22.32 3.94 -3.67
C TYR A 164 22.79 4.58 -2.34
N GLU A 165 22.89 5.92 -2.27
CA GLU A 165 23.46 6.64 -1.11
C GLU A 165 22.65 6.50 0.19
N GLY A 166 21.39 6.10 0.09
CA GLY A 166 20.54 5.81 1.23
C GLY A 166 19.13 5.43 0.83
N VAL A 167 18.41 4.83 1.76
CA VAL A 167 17.03 4.38 1.56
C VAL A 167 16.18 4.68 2.79
N ARG A 168 14.90 4.97 2.56
CA ARG A 168 13.85 4.87 3.58
C ARG A 168 12.68 4.06 3.03
N TYR A 169 11.98 3.33 3.89
CA TYR A 169 10.81 2.53 3.48
C TYR A 169 9.50 3.19 3.86
N THR A 170 9.48 3.97 4.94
CA THR A 170 8.34 4.81 5.34
C THR A 170 8.80 6.23 5.63
N ASN A 171 8.08 7.21 5.06
CA ASN A 171 8.24 8.61 5.47
C ASN A 171 7.43 8.86 6.76
N TRP A 172 8.04 8.57 7.90
CA TRP A 172 7.44 8.77 9.22
C TRP A 172 7.17 10.24 9.58
N ASN A 173 7.63 11.19 8.77
CA ASN A 173 7.37 12.62 8.94
C ASN A 173 6.38 13.16 7.91
N LYS A 174 5.70 12.29 7.14
CA LYS A 174 4.79 12.72 6.06
C LYS A 174 3.56 13.47 6.57
N ILE A 175 2.95 12.96 7.64
CA ILE A 175 1.84 13.62 8.33
C ILE A 175 2.39 14.01 9.70
N PRO A 176 2.56 15.31 9.99
CA PRO A 176 3.02 15.77 11.28
C PRO A 176 2.18 15.16 12.40
N ILE A 177 2.79 14.87 13.55
CA ILE A 177 2.16 14.31 14.75
C ILE A 177 1.73 12.84 14.60
N VAL A 178 0.90 12.50 13.61
CA VAL A 178 0.31 11.16 13.46
C VAL A 178 1.36 10.11 13.14
N MET A 179 2.18 10.36 12.11
CA MET A 179 3.16 9.37 11.66
C MET A 179 4.32 9.19 12.65
N PRO A 180 4.86 10.24 13.31
CA PRO A 180 5.81 10.08 14.40
C PRO A 180 5.24 9.28 15.58
N LEU A 181 4.00 9.55 16.00
CA LEU A 181 3.38 8.80 17.09
C LEU A 181 3.18 7.33 16.74
N LEU A 182 2.74 7.02 15.52
CA LEU A 182 2.69 5.65 15.02
C LEU A 182 4.07 4.99 15.02
N LYS A 183 5.11 5.74 14.65
CA LYS A 183 6.50 5.26 14.67
C LYS A 183 6.92 4.84 16.07
N ASP A 184 6.64 5.66 17.08
CA ASP A 184 7.01 5.40 18.48
C ASP A 184 6.28 4.18 19.03
N VAL A 185 4.99 4.03 18.71
CA VAL A 185 4.23 2.81 19.01
C VAL A 185 4.91 1.59 18.37
N PHE A 186 5.25 1.66 17.09
CA PHE A 186 5.93 0.54 16.43
C PHE A 186 7.32 0.27 17.01
N TYR A 187 8.08 1.29 17.43
CA TYR A 187 9.34 1.10 18.13
C TYR A 187 9.16 0.33 19.44
N LEU A 188 8.13 0.63 20.22
CA LEU A 188 7.83 -0.08 21.47
C LEU A 188 7.55 -1.56 21.23
N PHE A 189 6.78 -1.90 20.19
CA PHE A 189 6.32 -3.28 19.97
C PHE A 189 7.24 -4.12 19.07
N LEU A 190 7.90 -3.51 18.08
CA LEU A 190 8.67 -4.22 17.04
C LEU A 190 10.18 -3.97 17.14
N GLY A 191 10.59 -2.95 17.90
CA GLY A 191 11.98 -2.49 17.98
C GLY A 191 12.40 -1.61 16.79
N HIS A 192 13.47 -0.84 16.98
CA HIS A 192 13.93 0.17 16.02
C HIS A 192 14.21 -0.40 14.62
N ASN A 193 15.00 -1.47 14.54
CA ASN A 193 15.44 -2.02 13.25
C ASN A 193 14.27 -2.53 12.40
N ARG A 194 13.26 -3.16 13.01
CA ARG A 194 12.09 -3.64 12.27
C ARG A 194 11.22 -2.47 11.83
N THR A 195 10.97 -1.50 12.69
CA THR A 195 10.13 -0.33 12.36
C THR A 195 10.70 0.50 11.21
N GLU A 196 12.01 0.73 11.17
CA GLU A 196 12.64 1.42 10.03
C GLU A 196 12.50 0.64 8.72
N SER A 197 12.46 -0.69 8.79
CA SER A 197 12.31 -1.56 7.63
C SER A 197 10.87 -1.66 7.10
N LEU A 198 9.88 -1.10 7.81
CA LEU A 198 8.48 -1.16 7.41
C LEU A 198 8.21 -0.26 6.20
N SER A 199 7.50 -0.80 5.21
CA SER A 199 6.98 -0.07 4.06
C SER A 199 5.46 0.01 4.14
N LEU A 200 4.94 1.08 4.76
CA LEU A 200 3.49 1.31 4.81
C LEU A 200 2.89 1.44 3.41
N ARG A 201 3.67 1.90 2.42
CA ARG A 201 3.21 2.00 1.02
C ARG A 201 2.84 0.64 0.44
N THR A 202 3.55 -0.42 0.79
CA THR A 202 3.25 -1.77 0.33
C THR A 202 1.92 -2.25 0.90
N MET A 203 1.66 -1.94 2.17
CA MET A 203 0.38 -2.25 2.80
C MET A 203 -0.78 -1.49 2.15
N LEU A 204 -0.51 -0.29 1.61
CA LEU A 204 -1.49 0.59 0.98
C LEU A 204 -1.66 0.37 -0.54
N LEU A 205 -1.12 -0.70 -1.12
CA LEU A 205 -1.23 -0.94 -2.57
C LEU A 205 -2.68 -1.13 -3.03
N ASN A 206 -3.53 -1.76 -2.20
CA ASN A 206 -4.97 -1.87 -2.47
C ASN A 206 -5.74 -0.73 -1.77
N LYS A 207 -5.54 0.49 -2.28
CA LYS A 207 -6.06 1.74 -1.67
C LYS A 207 -7.57 1.69 -1.47
N TYR A 208 -8.32 1.21 -2.46
CA TYR A 208 -9.78 1.17 -2.40
C TYR A 208 -10.29 0.20 -1.34
N ARG A 209 -9.71 -1.00 -1.22
CA ARG A 209 -10.09 -1.96 -0.18
C ARG A 209 -9.81 -1.43 1.22
N ILE A 210 -8.71 -0.72 1.39
CA ILE A 210 -8.33 -0.15 2.69
C ILE A 210 -9.24 1.01 3.05
N LEU A 211 -9.50 1.91 2.10
CA LEU A 211 -10.43 3.01 2.30
C LEU A 211 -11.83 2.49 2.67
N PHE A 212 -12.30 1.46 1.95
CA PHE A 212 -13.58 0.81 2.25
C PHE A 212 -13.61 0.22 3.67
N ARG A 213 -12.56 -0.49 4.10
CA ARG A 213 -12.45 -1.02 5.46
C ARG A 213 -12.44 0.08 6.53
N ILE A 214 -11.75 1.19 6.27
CA ILE A 214 -11.72 2.34 7.19
C ILE A 214 -13.13 2.94 7.32
N ILE A 215 -13.83 3.15 6.20
CA ILE A 215 -15.19 3.71 6.20
C ILE A 215 -16.15 2.80 6.98
N ILE A 216 -16.12 1.49 6.74
CA ILE A 216 -16.94 0.54 7.51
C ILE A 216 -16.58 0.58 8.99
N GLY A 217 -15.29 0.60 9.33
CA GLY A 217 -14.84 0.68 10.72
C GLY A 217 -15.37 1.93 11.44
N LEU A 218 -15.29 3.10 10.78
CA LEU A 218 -15.82 4.36 11.31
C LEU A 218 -17.34 4.30 11.47
N PHE A 219 -18.06 3.80 10.47
CA PHE A 219 -19.51 3.64 10.53
C PHE A 219 -19.95 2.74 11.70
N LEU A 220 -19.28 1.59 11.88
CA LEU A 220 -19.57 0.68 12.99
C LEU A 220 -19.26 1.33 14.34
N PHE A 221 -18.17 2.09 14.44
CA PHE A 221 -17.81 2.83 15.64
C PHE A 221 -18.89 3.88 16.00
N GLU A 222 -19.34 4.67 15.02
CA GLU A 222 -20.41 5.65 15.22
C GLU A 222 -21.73 4.99 15.63
N ALA A 223 -22.10 3.87 15.00
CA ALA A 223 -23.30 3.11 15.34
C ALA A 223 -23.24 2.56 16.78
N LEU A 224 -22.09 1.99 17.19
CA LEU A 224 -21.90 1.50 18.55
C LEU A 224 -21.92 2.65 19.57
N ALA A 225 -21.32 3.79 19.27
CA ALA A 225 -21.38 4.97 20.11
C ALA A 225 -22.83 5.49 20.26
N ALA A 226 -23.60 5.53 19.17
CA ALA A 226 -25.01 5.91 19.20
C ALA A 226 -25.86 4.93 20.03
N ILE A 227 -25.66 3.62 19.87
CA ILE A 227 -26.31 2.58 20.68
C ILE A 227 -25.96 2.76 22.16
N TYR A 228 -24.68 2.97 22.48
CA TYR A 228 -24.21 3.20 23.85
C TYR A 228 -24.86 4.45 24.47
N ILE A 229 -24.94 5.56 23.73
CA ILE A 229 -25.62 6.79 24.18
C ILE A 229 -27.11 6.55 24.40
N TYR A 230 -27.77 5.84 23.47
CA TYR A 230 -29.19 5.49 23.59
C TYR A 230 -29.46 4.63 24.82
N TRP A 231 -28.68 3.56 25.02
CA TRP A 231 -28.78 2.68 26.20
C TRP A 231 -28.50 3.43 27.50
N ARG A 232 -27.52 4.31 27.53
CA ARG A 232 -27.25 5.13 28.72
C ARG A 232 -28.39 6.08 29.05
N LYS A 233 -29.09 6.62 28.04
CA LYS A 233 -30.17 7.59 28.21
C LYS A 233 -31.52 6.93 28.52
N TYR A 234 -31.83 5.81 27.90
CA TYR A 234 -33.15 5.16 27.95
C TYR A 234 -33.15 3.76 28.57
N GLY A 235 -31.98 3.14 28.74
CA GLY A 235 -31.82 1.79 29.30
C GLY A 235 -31.78 1.74 30.83
N LYS A 236 -32.33 2.75 31.54
CA LYS A 236 -32.54 2.58 32.98
C LYS A 236 -33.60 1.50 33.19
N PRO A 237 -33.33 0.45 33.98
CA PRO A 237 -34.32 -0.58 34.24
C PRO A 237 -35.54 0.05 34.92
N VAL A 238 -36.73 -0.35 34.48
CA VAL A 238 -37.97 -0.10 35.23
C VAL A 238 -37.77 -0.74 36.59
N THR A 239 -37.58 0.08 37.63
CA THR A 239 -37.58 -0.39 39.01
C THR A 239 -38.96 -0.96 39.27
N ALA A 240 -39.07 -2.28 39.39
CA ALA A 240 -40.27 -2.94 39.84
C ALA A 240 -40.57 -2.46 41.27
N ASN A 241 -41.60 -1.63 41.43
CA ASN A 241 -42.14 -1.35 42.76
C ASN A 241 -42.74 -2.65 43.30
N SER A 242 -42.43 -2.98 44.56
CA SER A 242 -42.90 -4.17 45.28
C SER A 242 -44.41 -4.21 45.55
N HIS A 243 -45.19 -3.32 44.94
CA HIS A 243 -46.64 -3.31 44.97
C HIS A 243 -47.15 -3.26 43.53
N GLY A 244 -47.68 -4.39 43.06
CA GLY A 244 -48.07 -4.70 41.68
C GLY A 244 -49.07 -3.73 41.04
N SER A 245 -48.61 -2.52 40.73
CA SER A 245 -49.28 -1.57 39.86
C SER A 245 -48.27 -1.11 38.81
N PHE A 246 -48.51 -1.50 37.56
CA PHE A 246 -47.77 -0.98 36.41
C PHE A 246 -48.22 0.46 36.16
N GLN A 247 -47.39 1.44 36.50
CA GLN A 247 -47.52 2.79 35.96
C GLN A 247 -46.54 2.95 34.79
N ILE A 248 -47.06 2.98 33.57
CA ILE A 248 -46.32 3.44 32.41
C ILE A 248 -46.15 4.96 32.58
N LYS A 249 -44.94 5.40 32.93
CA LYS A 249 -44.57 6.81 32.82
C LYS A 249 -44.50 7.17 31.33
N ASN A 250 -45.63 7.61 30.77
CA ASN A 250 -45.65 8.29 29.49
C ASN A 250 -44.80 9.56 29.62
N ALA A 251 -43.73 9.64 28.84
CA ALA A 251 -42.98 10.88 28.69
C ALA A 251 -43.93 11.96 28.14
N PRO A 252 -43.94 13.19 28.68
CA PRO A 252 -44.79 14.24 28.16
C PRO A 252 -44.37 14.58 26.73
N ILE A 253 -45.25 14.31 25.77
CA ILE A 253 -45.19 14.86 24.42
C ILE A 253 -45.59 16.33 24.53
N ASN A 254 -44.64 17.17 24.93
CA ASN A 254 -44.79 18.62 24.87
C ASN A 254 -44.46 19.07 23.45
N GLY A 255 -45.48 19.39 22.65
CA GLY A 255 -45.25 20.12 21.41
C GLY A 255 -46.28 19.98 20.31
N PHE A 256 -47.58 20.02 20.59
CA PHE A 256 -48.57 20.38 19.56
C PHE A 256 -49.86 20.89 20.23
N LYS A 257 -49.89 22.18 20.59
CA LYS A 257 -51.15 22.91 20.84
C LYS A 257 -51.45 23.73 19.59
N SER A 258 -52.48 23.31 18.86
CA SER A 258 -53.06 24.06 17.75
C SER A 258 -53.69 25.35 18.25
N LYS A 259 -53.34 26.47 17.61
CA LYS A 259 -54.08 27.74 17.66
C LYS A 259 -55.15 27.72 16.57
N ILE A 260 -56.34 27.25 16.92
CA ILE A 260 -57.62 27.47 16.22
C ILE A 260 -58.62 27.27 17.37
N ASP A 261 -59.19 28.29 18.02
CA ASP A 261 -60.24 29.18 17.54
C ASP A 261 -60.30 30.45 18.41
N GLN A 262 -60.12 31.62 17.81
CA GLN A 262 -60.73 32.90 18.23
C GLN A 262 -60.92 33.74 16.95
N ALA A 263 -62.10 33.58 16.35
CA ALA A 263 -62.73 34.50 15.40
C ALA A 263 -64.24 34.37 15.57
#